data_AF-A0A3M4RSH8-F1
#
_entry.id   AF-A0A3M4RSH8-F1
#
_cell.length_a   1.000
_cell.length_b   1.000
_cell.length_c   1.000
_cell.angle_alpha   90.00
_cell.angle_beta   90.00
_cell.angle_gamma   90.00
#
_symmetry.space_group_name_H-M   'P 1'
#
loop_
_entity.id
_entity.type
_entity.pdbx_description
1 polymer ?
#
loop_
_entity_poly.entity_id
_entity_poly.type
_entity_poly.pdbx_seq_one_letter_code
_entity_poly.pdbx_strand_id
1 'polypeptide(L)'
;RSTFLERDPIGRLLAKLNDDARQDYEYDDGDRLLSIQRKQTDIGRKLGVTAEKLEFTYDLLGRLVKETTPQGALTYDYDPL
;
A
#
# COMPACT_ATOMS: atom_id res chain seq x y z
N ARG A 1 3.72 21.19 7.41
CA ARG A 1 3.59 19.74 7.72
C ARG A 1 4.86 19.06 7.24
N SER A 2 5.56 18.37 8.14
CA SER A 2 6.72 17.56 7.78
C SER A 2 6.28 16.16 7.36
N THR A 3 7.04 15.51 6.48
CA THR A 3 6.84 14.12 6.11
C THR A 3 8.14 13.37 6.37
N PHE A 4 8.04 12.21 7.01
CA PHE A 4 9.14 11.30 7.27
C PHE A 4 8.96 10.02 6.43
N LEU A 5 10.07 9.51 5.91
CA LEU A 5 10.10 8.32 5.06
C LEU A 5 11.05 7.30 5.67
N GLU A 6 10.57 6.09 5.88
CA GLU A 6 11.37 4.92 6.22
C GLU A 6 11.58 4.11 4.95
N ARG A 7 12.82 3.68 4.70
CA ARG A 7 13.18 2.92 3.50
C ARG A 7 13.98 1.68 3.86
N ASP A 8 13.84 0.64 3.06
CA ASP A 8 14.70 -0.53 3.13
C ASP A 8 16.08 -0.27 2.48
N PRO A 9 17.05 -1.20 2.57
CA PRO A 9 18.40 -0.99 2.04
C PRO A 9 18.48 -0.76 0.53
N ILE A 10 17.49 -1.20 -0.24
CA ILE A 10 17.42 -0.98 -1.70
C ILE A 10 16.57 0.26 -2.05
N GLY A 11 16.08 0.99 -1.05
CA GLY A 11 15.46 2.30 -1.19
C GLY A 11 13.94 2.29 -1.29
N ARG A 12 13.29 1.14 -1.17
CA ARG A 12 11.82 1.01 -1.20
C ARG A 12 11.23 1.58 0.08
N LEU A 13 10.04 2.16 0.01
CA LEU A 13 9.37 2.69 1.19
C LEU A 13 8.94 1.55 2.08
N LEU A 14 9.30 1.56 3.36
CA LEU A 14 8.68 0.73 4.38
C LEU A 14 7.52 1.48 5.05
N ALA A 15 7.69 2.78 5.24
CA ALA A 15 6.64 3.64 5.73
C ALA A 15 6.77 5.10 5.30
N LYS A 16 5.63 5.78 5.30
CA LYS A 16 5.50 7.24 5.17
C LYS A 16 4.66 7.76 6.33
N LEU A 17 5.18 8.74 7.07
CA LEU A 17 4.52 9.31 8.23
C LEU A 17 4.40 10.83 8.10
N ASN A 18 3.26 11.37 8.49
CA ASN A 18 3.09 12.79 8.80
C ASN A 18 2.19 12.94 10.04
N ASP A 19 1.86 14.19 10.39
CA ASP A 19 1.01 14.48 11.54
C ASP A 19 -0.37 13.83 11.47
N ASP A 20 -0.86 13.45 10.28
CA ASP A 20 -2.20 12.95 10.05
C ASP A 20 -2.25 11.41 10.03
N ALA A 21 -1.24 10.74 9.47
CA ALA A 21 -1.25 9.29 9.33
C ALA A 21 0.14 8.68 9.11
N ARG A 22 0.23 7.37 9.41
CA ARG A 22 1.26 6.46 8.92
C ARG A 22 0.70 5.62 7.76
N GLN A 23 1.49 5.45 6.71
CA GLN A 23 1.26 4.46 5.65
C GLN A 23 2.39 3.44 5.71
N ASP A 24 2.06 2.18 5.94
CA ASP A 24 3.00 1.04 5.88
C ASP A 24 2.90 0.37 4.50
N TYR A 25 4.03 -0.08 3.97
CA TYR A 25 4.14 -0.73 2.66
C TYR A 25 4.78 -2.11 2.82
N GLU A 26 4.19 -3.12 2.19
CA GLU A 26 4.69 -4.50 2.22
C GLU A 26 5.01 -4.97 0.81
N TYR A 27 6.08 -5.74 0.66
CA TYR A 27 6.54 -6.26 -0.62
C TYR A 27 6.83 -7.74 -0.52
N ASP A 28 6.74 -8.44 -1.65
CA ASP A 28 7.27 -9.80 -1.76
C ASP A 28 8.77 -9.80 -2.11
N ASP A 29 9.33 -11.01 -2.18
CA ASP A 29 10.74 -11.24 -2.53
C ASP A 29 11.09 -10.81 -3.97
N GLY A 30 10.08 -10.68 -4.83
CA GLY A 30 10.21 -10.25 -6.23
C GLY A 30 10.09 -8.72 -6.42
N ASP A 31 10.14 -7.96 -5.33
CA ASP A 31 9.97 -6.52 -5.33
C ASP A 31 8.60 -6.00 -5.82
N ARG A 32 7.55 -6.78 -5.57
CA ARG A 32 6.18 -6.38 -5.90
C ARG A 32 5.45 -5.97 -4.64
N LEU A 33 4.74 -4.85 -4.71
CA LEU A 33 3.98 -4.29 -3.60
C LEU A 33 2.78 -5.17 -3.27
N LEU A 34 2.74 -5.77 -2.08
CA LEU A 34 1.64 -6.62 -1.61
C LEU A 34 0.54 -5.82 -0.94
N SER A 35 0.88 -4.81 -0.14
CA SER A 35 -0.11 -4.03 0.58
C SER A 35 0.32 -2.60 0.87
N ILE A 36 -0.66 -1.72 1.01
CA ILE A 36 -0.51 -0.39 1.62
C ILE A 36 -1.52 -0.30 2.76
N GLN A 37 -1.06 -0.02 3.97
CA GLN A 37 -1.93 0.17 5.12
C GLN A 37 -1.79 1.58 5.69
N ARG A 38 -2.87 2.37 5.62
CA ARG A 38 -2.97 3.65 6.31
C ARG A 38 -3.54 3.47 7.71
N LYS A 39 -2.88 4.06 8.69
CA LYS A 39 -3.35 4.24 10.08
C LYS A 39 -3.31 5.72 10.42
N GLN A 40 -4.46 6.28 10.74
CA GLN A 40 -4.58 7.67 11.19
C GLN A 40 -3.93 7.87 12.56
N THR A 41 -3.30 9.02 12.76
CA THR A 41 -2.97 9.54 14.10
C THR A 41 -4.22 10.08 14.77
N ASP A 42 -4.12 10.52 16.03
CA ASP A 42 -5.23 11.23 16.68
C ASP A 42 -5.56 12.57 16.02
N ILE A 43 -4.56 13.27 15.46
CA ILE A 43 -4.78 14.51 14.69
C ILE A 43 -5.51 14.18 13.40
N GLY A 44 -5.04 13.19 12.65
CA GLY A 44 -5.68 12.77 11.41
C GLY A 44 -7.12 12.31 11.63
N ARG A 45 -7.38 11.55 12.71
CA ARG A 45 -8.74 11.12 13.07
C ARG A 45 -9.69 12.31 13.26
N LYS A 46 -9.25 13.36 13.95
CA LYS A 46 -10.04 14.60 14.14
C LYS A 46 -10.29 15.34 12.82
N LEU A 47 -9.41 15.18 11.84
CA LEU A 47 -9.56 15.73 10.49
C LEU A 47 -10.33 14.81 9.53
N GLY A 48 -10.85 13.68 10.02
CA GLY A 48 -11.63 12.72 9.21
C GLY A 48 -10.78 11.70 8.45
N VAL A 49 -9.47 11.62 8.69
CA VAL A 49 -8.64 10.56 8.12
C VAL A 49 -9.00 9.22 8.74
N THR A 50 -9.30 8.25 7.89
CA THR A 50 -9.67 6.89 8.28
C THR A 50 -8.56 5.89 7.96
N ALA A 51 -8.58 4.77 8.68
CA ALA A 51 -7.76 3.62 8.33
C ALA A 51 -8.20 3.06 6.97
N GLU A 52 -7.24 2.56 6.21
CA GLU A 52 -7.47 1.98 4.88
C GLU A 52 -6.42 0.93 4.62
N LYS A 53 -6.79 -0.15 3.94
CA LYS A 53 -5.86 -1.18 3.46
C LYS A 53 -6.13 -1.44 1.99
N LEU A 54 -5.07 -1.40 1.20
CA LEU A 54 -5.06 -1.84 -0.19
C LEU A 54 -4.23 -3.12 -0.27
N GLU A 55 -4.71 -4.10 -1.03
CA GLU A 55 -4.03 -5.37 -1.22
C GLU A 55 -3.92 -5.69 -2.71
N PHE A 56 -2.75 -6.18 -3.12
CA PHE A 56 -2.43 -6.46 -4.52
C PHE A 56 -2.03 -7.93 -4.65
N THR A 57 -2.51 -8.58 -5.70
CA THR A 57 -2.19 -9.99 -6.00
C THR A 57 -1.63 -10.09 -7.41
N TYR A 58 -0.60 -10.93 -7.56
CA TYR A 58 0.12 -11.09 -8.82
C TYR A 58 0.06 -12.54 -9.29
N ASP A 59 0.09 -12.74 -10.60
CA ASP A 59 0.30 -14.06 -11.20
C ASP A 59 1.78 -14.49 -11.16
N LEU A 60 2.04 -15.70 -11.66
CA LEU A 60 3.39 -16.28 -11.73
C LEU A 60 4.34 -15.51 -12.65
N LEU A 61 3.82 -14.68 -13.56
CA LEU A 61 4.60 -13.87 -14.49
C LEU A 61 4.90 -12.47 -13.95
N GLY A 62 4.43 -12.13 -12.73
CA GLY A 62 4.65 -10.80 -12.18
C GLY A 62 3.51 -9.81 -12.45
N ARG A 63 2.45 -10.21 -13.14
CA ARG A 63 1.38 -9.29 -13.58
C ARG A 63 0.34 -9.13 -12.48
N LEU A 64 -0.13 -7.92 -12.24
CA LEU A 64 -1.17 -7.61 -11.25
C LEU A 64 -2.50 -8.19 -11.71
N VAL A 65 -3.04 -9.18 -10.98
CA VAL A 65 -4.33 -9.81 -11.32
C VAL A 65 -5.47 -9.34 -10.42
N LYS A 66 -5.17 -8.73 -9.27
CA LYS A 66 -6.21 -8.22 -8.37
C LYS A 66 -5.73 -7.03 -7.54
N GLU A 67 -6.56 -6.00 -7.46
CA GLU A 67 -6.48 -4.93 -6.47
C GLU A 67 -7.70 -5.01 -5.56
N THR A 68 -7.51 -5.03 -4.24
CA THR A 68 -8.59 -5.02 -3.25
C THR A 68 -8.50 -3.75 -2.41
N THR A 69 -9.59 -3.01 -2.36
CA THR A 69 -9.76 -1.78 -1.58
C THR A 69 -10.98 -1.93 -0.64
N PRO A 70 -11.18 -1.03 0.34
CA PRO A 70 -12.40 -1.05 1.15
C PRO A 70 -13.69 -0.87 0.33
N GLN A 71 -13.59 -0.32 -0.88
CA GLN A 71 -14.75 -0.05 -1.74
C GLN A 71 -15.07 -1.21 -2.69
N GLY A 72 -14.19 -2.22 -2.79
CA GLY A 72 -14.38 -3.38 -3.64
C GLY A 72 -13.06 -3.93 -4.18
N ALA A 73 -13.14 -4.86 -5.12
CA ALA A 73 -11.97 -5.40 -5.80
C ALA A 73 -12.07 -5.22 -7.31
N LEU A 74 -10.93 -4.93 -7.93
CA LEU A 74 -10.75 -4.97 -9.38
C LEU A 74 -9.92 -6.21 -9.73
N THR A 75 -10.35 -6.96 -10.75
CA THR A 75 -9.63 -8.13 -11.26
C THR A 75 -9.19 -7.86 -12.68
N TYR A 76 -7.99 -8.32 -13.02
CA TYR A 76 -7.40 -8.19 -14.35
C TYR A 76 -7.12 -9.57 -14.92
N ASP A 77 -7.60 -9.79 -16.14
CA ASP A 77 -7.30 -10.95 -16.95
C ASP A 77 -6.38 -10.54 -18.10
N TYR A 78 -5.40 -11.39 -18.40
CA TYR A 78 -4.43 -11.16 -19.46
C TYR A 78 -4.40 -12.35 -20.40
N ASP A 79 -4.35 -12.06 -21.71
CA ASP A 79 -4.19 -13.10 -22.71
C ASP A 79 -2.85 -13.85 -22.53
N PRO A 80 -2.84 -15.18 -22.73
CA PRO A 80 -1.60 -15.92 -22.92
C PRO A 80 -0.99 -15.52 -24.27
N LEU A 81 0.28 -15.12 -24.26
CA LEU A 81 1.06 -14.85 -25.48
C LEU A 81 1.31 -16.14 -26.27
#